data_AF-A0A8H6GFN1-F1
#
_entry.id   AF-A0A8H6GFN1-F1
#
_cell.length_a   1.000
_cell.length_b   1.000
_cell.length_c   1.000
_cell.angle_alpha   90.00
_cell.angle_beta   90.00
_cell.angle_gamma   90.00
#
_symmetry.space_group_name_H-M   'P 1'
#
loop_
_entity.id
_entity.type
_entity.pdbx_description
1 polymer ?
#
loop_
_entity_poly.entity_id
_entity_poly.type
_entity_poly.pdbx_seq_one_letter_code
_entity_poly.pdbx_strand_id
1 'polypeptide(L)'
;MTDISDDQVDELLRKAEQRLKDGSASAIVSSTTSNAVVAGDAATTKDVKQQNSSNSSSKKDGLTVRAPPQPQLGLKAKEKSTAGPEWFDLPKTNMTPEFKREWQVLRMRGILDPKHQKKNLRASAPEYSQVGEIIAGPTEFFSARLTRKERKNTLLEEVTRDLDSHKFTDKYAGIQKQKTSGKKAFYKNVVAQRRKRN
;
A
#
# COMPACT_ATOMS: atom_id res chain seq x y z
N MET A 1 65.50 2.54 27.82
CA MET A 1 64.33 3.30 27.36
C MET A 1 64.87 4.37 26.43
N THR A 2 64.54 4.32 25.14
CA THR A 2 65.06 5.28 24.16
C THR A 2 64.13 6.48 24.14
N ASP A 3 64.53 7.57 24.77
CA ASP A 3 63.77 8.82 24.80
C ASP A 3 63.92 9.48 23.42
N ILE A 4 62.84 9.49 22.65
CA ILE A 4 62.74 10.19 21.38
C ILE A 4 62.60 11.68 21.75
N SER A 5 63.52 12.52 21.29
CA SER A 5 63.44 13.96 21.57
C SER A 5 62.22 14.57 20.87
N ASP A 6 61.60 15.57 21.48
CA ASP A 6 60.41 16.24 20.90
C ASP A 6 60.67 16.76 19.48
N ASP A 7 61.90 17.21 19.19
CA ASP A 7 62.31 17.63 17.85
C ASP A 7 62.21 16.50 16.81
N GLN A 8 62.47 15.25 17.19
CA GLN A 8 62.33 14.09 16.29
C GLN A 8 60.86 13.76 16.03
N VAL A 9 59.97 14.03 16.99
CA VAL A 9 58.52 13.84 16.83
C VAL A 9 57.97 14.87 15.86
N ASP A 10 58.37 16.13 16.00
CA ASP A 10 57.96 17.21 15.11
C ASP A 10 58.45 16.99 13.67
N GLU A 11 59.68 16.50 13.51
CA GLU A 11 60.21 16.17 12.18
C GLU A 11 59.45 14.99 11.53
N LEU A 12 59.08 13.98 12.33
CA LEU A 12 58.27 12.84 11.88
C LEU A 12 56.86 13.28 11.46
N LEU A 13 56.22 14.18 12.21
CA LEU A 13 54.91 14.73 11.86
C LEU A 13 54.96 15.51 10.55
N ARG A 14 55.98 16.34 10.36
CA ARG A 14 56.14 17.17 9.16
C ARG A 14 56.40 16.32 7.91
N LYS A 15 57.20 15.26 8.04
CA LYS A 15 57.40 14.26 6.97
C LYS A 15 56.12 13.48 6.64
N ALA A 16 55.29 13.18 7.64
CA ALA A 16 54.00 12.53 7.42
C ALA A 16 53.01 13.47 6.69
N GLU A 17 53.01 14.76 7.03
CA GLU A 17 52.20 15.78 6.36
C GLU A 17 52.56 15.93 4.88
N GLN A 18 53.85 15.97 4.55
CA GLN A 18 54.33 16.01 3.16
C GLN A 18 53.90 14.77 2.36
N ARG A 19 54.02 13.58 2.97
CA ARG A 19 53.57 12.32 2.34
C ARG A 19 52.07 12.27 2.06
N LEU A 20 51.25 12.86 2.93
CA LEU A 20 49.80 12.97 2.72
C LEU A 20 49.46 13.98 1.62
N LYS A 21 50.23 15.07 1.52
CA LYS A 21 50.03 16.11 0.52
C LYS A 21 50.40 15.66 -0.89
N ASP A 22 51.42 14.79 -1.00
CA ASP A 22 51.87 14.22 -2.28
C ASP A 22 51.08 12.96 -2.69
N GLY A 23 50.06 12.55 -1.93
CA GLY A 23 49.09 11.51 -2.33
C GLY A 23 49.65 10.09 -2.51
N SER A 24 50.89 9.82 -2.10
CA SER A 24 51.57 8.52 -2.30
C SER A 24 51.35 7.53 -1.13
N ALA A 25 50.15 7.51 -0.53
CA ALA A 25 49.80 6.61 0.59
C ALA A 25 49.30 5.22 0.14
N SER A 26 49.76 4.71 -0.99
CA SER A 26 49.47 3.35 -1.46
C SER A 26 50.70 2.72 -2.11
N ALA A 27 51.81 2.62 -1.35
CA ALA A 27 52.98 1.91 -1.86
C ALA A 27 53.96 1.41 -0.78
N ILE A 28 53.53 1.11 0.47
CA ILE A 28 54.45 0.49 1.45
C ILE A 28 53.71 -0.46 2.40
N VAL A 29 53.19 -1.57 1.88
CA VAL A 29 53.04 -2.83 2.65
C VAL A 29 52.89 -3.98 1.65
N SER A 30 54.00 -4.32 0.99
CA SER A 30 54.15 -5.58 0.25
C SER A 30 55.63 -5.88 0.11
N SER A 31 56.27 -6.30 1.20
CA SER A 31 57.58 -6.96 1.15
C SER A 31 57.86 -7.76 2.41
N THR A 32 57.27 -8.96 2.49
CA THR A 32 57.93 -10.10 3.16
C THR A 32 57.59 -11.39 2.41
N THR A 33 58.51 -11.75 1.50
CA THR A 33 59.08 -13.09 1.23
C THR A 33 58.65 -14.22 2.17
N SER A 34 58.54 -15.51 1.82
CA SER A 34 58.54 -16.31 0.59
C SER A 34 58.51 -17.79 1.04
N ASN A 35 57.94 -18.66 0.21
CA ASN A 35 58.07 -20.14 0.16
C ASN A 35 57.28 -20.97 1.20
N ALA A 36 56.75 -22.15 0.91
CA ALA A 36 56.29 -22.89 -0.29
C ALA A 36 55.86 -24.27 0.26
N VAL A 37 54.71 -24.83 -0.14
CA VAL A 37 54.49 -26.20 -0.69
C VAL A 37 52.97 -26.49 -0.73
N VAL A 38 52.29 -26.55 -1.88
CA VAL A 38 52.11 -27.64 -2.89
C VAL A 38 50.66 -28.18 -2.83
N ALA A 39 49.99 -28.07 -3.99
CA ALA A 39 48.90 -28.86 -4.61
C ALA A 39 47.80 -29.49 -3.72
N GLY A 40 46.50 -29.41 -4.02
CA GLY A 40 45.78 -29.14 -5.26
C GLY A 40 44.81 -30.30 -5.53
N ASP A 41 43.49 -30.05 -5.49
CA ASP A 41 42.52 -30.51 -6.50
C ASP A 41 41.15 -29.84 -6.30
N ALA A 42 40.48 -29.59 -7.42
CA ALA A 42 39.24 -28.85 -7.59
C ALA A 42 38.00 -29.69 -7.18
N ALA A 43 37.00 -29.13 -6.49
CA ALA A 43 35.77 -28.53 -7.03
C ALA A 43 34.96 -29.51 -7.94
N THR A 44 33.65 -29.79 -7.83
CA THR A 44 32.46 -29.08 -7.31
C THR A 44 31.24 -30.03 -7.42
N THR A 45 30.21 -29.86 -6.56
CA THR A 45 28.74 -29.77 -6.82
C THR A 45 27.97 -30.31 -5.59
N LYS A 46 27.62 -29.49 -4.59
CA LYS A 46 26.41 -28.63 -4.45
C LYS A 46 25.07 -29.38 -4.46
N ASP A 47 24.56 -29.67 -3.27
CA ASP A 47 23.15 -29.96 -2.97
C ASP A 47 22.63 -29.00 -1.87
N VAL A 48 21.32 -28.75 -1.91
CA VAL A 48 20.39 -28.11 -0.95
C VAL A 48 20.65 -26.65 -0.47
N LYS A 49 19.76 -25.74 -0.88
CA LYS A 49 19.51 -24.43 -0.25
C LYS A 49 18.35 -24.54 0.75
N GLN A 50 18.68 -24.62 2.03
CA GLN A 50 17.77 -24.37 3.15
C GLN A 50 18.41 -23.26 3.99
N GLN A 51 17.85 -22.04 3.95
CA GLN A 51 18.38 -20.90 4.70
C GLN A 51 17.62 -20.74 6.00
N ASN A 52 18.20 -21.22 7.10
CA ASN A 52 17.97 -20.66 8.43
C ASN A 52 19.17 -20.95 9.33
N SER A 53 20.00 -19.94 9.60
CA SER A 53 20.87 -19.87 10.77
C SER A 53 21.42 -18.46 10.95
N SER A 54 21.01 -17.84 12.05
CA SER A 54 21.85 -17.05 12.96
C SER A 54 23.28 -16.77 12.51
N ASN A 55 23.66 -15.49 12.41
CA ASN A 55 25.05 -15.10 12.57
C ASN A 55 25.16 -13.81 13.37
N SER A 56 25.54 -13.98 14.63
CA SER A 56 26.18 -12.98 15.46
C SER A 56 27.53 -12.62 14.84
N SER A 57 27.69 -11.40 14.36
CA SER A 57 29.00 -10.83 14.10
C SER A 57 29.02 -9.39 14.58
N SER A 58 29.63 -9.23 15.76
CA SER A 58 30.12 -7.99 16.34
C SER A 58 30.69 -7.04 15.28
N LYS A 59 29.93 -6.01 14.92
CA LYS A 59 30.47 -4.82 14.25
C LYS A 59 30.81 -3.83 15.34
N LYS A 60 32.07 -3.41 15.31
CA LYS A 60 32.68 -2.44 16.20
C LYS A 60 31.90 -1.13 16.10
N ASP A 61 31.30 -0.70 17.21
CA ASP A 61 30.60 0.56 17.34
C ASP A 61 31.61 1.72 17.24
N GLY A 62 31.77 2.26 16.03
CA GLY A 62 32.33 3.60 15.88
C GLY A 62 31.30 4.61 16.39
N LEU A 63 31.64 5.38 17.42
CA LEU A 63 30.82 6.47 17.94
C LEU A 63 30.58 7.50 16.81
N THR A 64 29.43 7.42 16.14
CA THR A 64 28.99 8.46 15.22
C THR A 64 28.29 9.57 16.00
N VAL A 65 28.65 10.82 15.75
CA VAL A 65 27.97 11.99 16.32
C VAL A 65 26.50 11.98 15.86
N ARG A 66 25.57 11.95 16.82
CA ARG A 66 24.13 12.04 16.53
C ARG A 66 23.87 13.40 15.87
N ALA A 67 23.53 13.39 14.59
CA ALA A 67 23.10 14.60 13.91
C ALA A 67 21.92 15.22 14.67
N PRO A 68 21.94 16.54 14.94
CA PRO A 68 20.87 17.19 15.68
C PRO A 68 19.55 16.98 14.95
N PRO A 69 18.46 16.61 15.67
CA PRO A 69 17.16 16.45 15.04
C PRO A 69 16.77 17.78 14.41
N GLN A 70 16.64 17.78 13.08
CA GLN A 70 16.18 18.93 12.32
C GLN A 70 14.85 19.42 12.90
N PRO A 71 14.69 20.72 13.21
CA PRO A 71 13.44 21.24 13.73
C PRO A 71 12.36 20.99 12.67
N GLN A 72 11.31 20.25 13.04
CA GLN A 72 10.17 20.02 12.15
C GLN A 72 9.34 21.31 12.07
N LEU A 73 9.87 22.28 11.33
CA LEU A 73 9.22 23.54 11.01
C LEU A 73 7.95 23.21 10.22
N GLY A 74 6.79 23.36 10.89
CA GLY A 74 5.48 23.22 10.25
C GLY A 74 4.85 21.84 10.41
N LEU A 75 4.81 21.28 11.62
CA LEU A 75 3.83 20.25 11.98
C LEU A 75 2.41 20.86 12.01
N LYS A 76 1.90 21.32 10.86
CA LYS A 76 0.46 21.28 10.64
C LYS A 76 0.09 19.83 10.87
N ALA A 77 -0.73 19.56 11.89
CA ALA A 77 -1.11 18.22 12.32
C ALA A 77 -1.23 17.32 11.09
N LYS A 78 -0.19 16.51 10.84
CA LYS A 78 -0.15 15.63 9.66
C LYS A 78 -1.40 14.80 9.83
N GLU A 79 -2.35 14.95 8.91
CA GLU A 79 -3.58 14.17 8.96
C GLU A 79 -3.18 12.74 9.25
N LYS A 80 -3.76 12.16 10.31
CA LYS A 80 -3.35 10.83 10.76
C LYS A 80 -3.53 9.90 9.56
N SER A 81 -2.43 9.38 9.03
CA SER A 81 -2.43 8.50 7.86
C SER A 81 -3.15 7.18 8.15
N THR A 82 -3.30 6.91 9.44
CA THR A 82 -3.61 5.62 10.02
C THR A 82 -4.43 5.83 11.28
N ALA A 83 -5.40 4.95 11.55
CA ALA A 83 -6.29 5.04 12.71
C ALA A 83 -5.55 4.94 14.06
N GLY A 84 -4.32 4.42 14.04
CA GLY A 84 -3.40 4.28 15.17
C GLY A 84 -3.20 2.83 15.59
N PRO A 85 -2.30 2.59 16.56
CA PRO A 85 -1.95 1.23 17.02
C PRO A 85 -3.11 0.53 17.72
N GLU A 86 -4.01 1.28 18.37
CA GLU A 86 -5.24 0.75 18.99
C GLU A 86 -6.16 0.05 17.98
N TRP A 87 -6.01 0.37 16.69
CA TRP A 87 -6.78 -0.24 15.62
C TRP A 87 -5.87 -0.77 14.51
N PHE A 88 -4.83 -1.51 14.92
CA PHE A 88 -3.91 -2.27 14.06
C PHE A 88 -3.43 -1.50 12.83
N ASP A 89 -3.21 -0.21 13.00
CA ASP A 89 -2.76 0.66 11.93
C ASP A 89 -3.63 0.62 10.65
N LEU A 90 -4.96 0.60 10.82
CA LEU A 90 -5.90 0.67 9.69
C LEU A 90 -5.65 1.95 8.86
N PRO A 91 -5.43 1.83 7.54
CA PRO A 91 -5.11 2.96 6.69
C PRO A 91 -6.30 3.91 6.51
N LYS A 92 -5.97 5.18 6.24
CA LYS A 92 -6.95 6.18 5.83
C LYS A 92 -7.61 5.79 4.50
N THR A 93 -8.91 6.02 4.39
CA THR A 93 -9.70 5.68 3.21
C THR A 93 -9.22 6.45 1.98
N ASN A 94 -8.86 5.72 0.92
CA ASN A 94 -8.61 6.30 -0.39
C ASN A 94 -9.93 6.46 -1.16
N MET A 95 -10.33 7.71 -1.42
CA MET A 95 -11.58 8.03 -2.13
C MET A 95 -11.43 7.85 -3.65
N THR A 96 -11.27 6.60 -4.09
CA THR A 96 -11.28 6.25 -5.51
C THR A 96 -12.72 6.30 -6.06
N PRO A 97 -12.91 6.51 -7.38
CA PRO A 97 -14.25 6.48 -7.98
C PRO A 97 -14.93 5.10 -7.85
N GLU A 98 -14.14 4.03 -7.80
CA GLU A 98 -14.62 2.66 -7.51
C GLU A 98 -15.16 2.57 -6.09
N PHE A 99 -14.34 2.94 -5.10
CA PHE A 99 -14.74 2.90 -3.70
C PHE A 99 -15.98 3.76 -3.42
N LYS A 100 -16.09 4.94 -4.06
CA LYS A 100 -17.27 5.78 -3.94
C LYS A 100 -18.54 5.09 -4.44
N ARG A 101 -18.45 4.33 -5.55
CA ARG A 101 -19.58 3.54 -6.07
C ARG A 101 -19.94 2.41 -5.12
N GLU A 102 -18.95 1.70 -4.59
CA GLU A 102 -19.17 0.62 -3.64
C GLU A 102 -19.79 1.12 -2.33
N TRP A 103 -19.32 2.26 -1.80
CA TRP A 103 -19.92 2.90 -0.65
C TRP A 103 -21.38 3.30 -0.90
N GLN A 104 -21.67 3.82 -2.09
CA GLN A 104 -23.04 4.15 -2.49
C GLN A 104 -23.93 2.89 -2.49
N VAL A 105 -23.44 1.76 -2.99
CA VAL A 105 -24.15 0.47 -2.95
C VAL A 105 -24.40 0.03 -1.51
N LEU A 106 -23.38 0.08 -0.64
CA LEU A 106 -23.52 -0.29 0.77
C LEU A 106 -24.52 0.60 1.51
N ARG A 107 -24.52 1.91 1.23
CA ARG A 107 -25.49 2.86 1.77
C ARG A 107 -26.92 2.52 1.33
N MET A 108 -27.07 2.15 0.07
CA MET A 108 -28.37 1.86 -0.57
C MET A 108 -28.78 0.37 -0.47
N ARG A 109 -28.06 -0.45 0.30
CA ARG A 109 -28.27 -1.91 0.38
C ARG A 109 -29.68 -2.32 0.80
N GLY A 110 -30.38 -1.48 1.57
CA GLY A 110 -31.77 -1.74 1.99
C GLY A 110 -32.79 -1.69 0.85
N ILE A 111 -32.41 -1.18 -0.34
CA ILE A 111 -33.27 -1.11 -1.52
C ILE A 111 -33.03 -2.30 -2.45
N LEU A 112 -31.87 -2.95 -2.35
CA LEU A 112 -31.48 -4.05 -3.24
C LEU A 112 -32.33 -5.30 -3.00
N ASP A 113 -32.62 -5.59 -1.74
CA ASP A 113 -33.49 -6.71 -1.38
C ASP A 113 -34.67 -6.22 -0.52
N PRO A 114 -35.92 -6.31 -1.02
CA PRO A 114 -37.10 -5.93 -0.24
C PRO A 114 -37.35 -6.84 0.98
N LYS A 115 -36.80 -8.06 0.99
CA LYS A 115 -36.99 -9.03 2.09
C LYS A 115 -36.11 -8.74 3.30
N HIS A 116 -34.95 -8.10 3.08
CA HIS A 116 -33.96 -7.88 4.13
C HIS A 116 -33.80 -6.40 4.44
N GLN A 117 -34.51 -5.93 5.46
CA GLN A 117 -34.34 -4.57 5.97
C GLN A 117 -33.02 -4.44 6.74
N LYS A 118 -32.21 -3.46 6.36
CA LYS A 118 -30.92 -3.16 6.99
C LYS A 118 -30.98 -1.79 7.65
N LYS A 119 -30.19 -1.60 8.72
CA LYS A 119 -29.97 -0.28 9.32
C LYS A 119 -29.30 0.65 8.30
N ASN A 120 -29.76 1.91 8.28
CA ASN A 120 -29.23 2.95 7.41
C ASN A 120 -27.79 3.29 7.79
N LEU A 121 -26.93 3.43 6.77
CA LEU A 121 -25.55 3.89 6.93
C LEU A 121 -25.48 5.42 6.83
N ARG A 122 -24.39 5.98 7.36
CA ARG A 122 -24.06 7.41 7.21
C ARG A 122 -23.89 7.76 5.73
N ALA A 123 -24.15 9.02 5.39
CA ALA A 123 -24.02 9.50 4.02
C ALA A 123 -22.56 9.59 3.58
N SER A 124 -21.68 10.07 4.46
CA SER A 124 -20.25 10.16 4.23
C SER A 124 -19.57 8.79 4.42
N ALA A 125 -18.56 8.54 3.60
CA ALA A 125 -17.70 7.38 3.76
C ALA A 125 -16.88 7.49 5.06
N PRO A 126 -16.48 6.35 5.67
CA PRO A 126 -15.61 6.36 6.85
C PRO A 126 -14.26 7.00 6.55
N GLU A 127 -13.65 7.61 7.57
CA GLU A 127 -12.32 8.22 7.46
C GLU A 127 -11.21 7.18 7.26
N TYR A 128 -11.33 6.02 7.90
CA TYR A 128 -10.43 4.88 7.77
C TYR A 128 -11.22 3.67 7.29
N SER A 129 -10.74 3.00 6.24
CA SER A 129 -11.37 1.79 5.69
C SER A 129 -10.41 1.04 4.78
N GLN A 130 -10.70 -0.25 4.61
CA GLN A 130 -9.97 -1.14 3.74
C GLN A 130 -10.97 -2.06 3.03
N VAL A 131 -10.71 -2.33 1.75
CA VAL A 131 -11.44 -3.33 0.96
C VAL A 131 -10.65 -4.63 1.01
N GLY A 132 -11.34 -5.74 1.28
CA GLY A 132 -10.75 -7.07 1.37
C GLY A 132 -11.67 -8.13 0.79
N GLU A 133 -11.08 -9.29 0.48
CA GLU A 133 -11.80 -10.47 -0.02
C GLU A 133 -12.02 -11.47 1.12
N ILE A 134 -13.16 -12.15 1.11
CA ILE A 134 -13.47 -13.21 2.07
C ILE A 134 -12.74 -14.50 1.65
N ILE A 135 -11.84 -14.97 2.52
CA ILE A 135 -11.19 -16.28 2.35
C ILE A 135 -12.11 -17.35 2.91
N ALA A 136 -12.62 -18.23 2.03
CA ALA A 136 -13.52 -19.31 2.42
C ALA A 136 -12.84 -20.31 3.37
N GLY A 137 -13.56 -20.72 4.41
CA GLY A 137 -13.11 -21.74 5.34
C GLY A 137 -13.06 -23.15 4.72
N PRO A 138 -12.26 -24.07 5.28
CA PRO A 138 -12.07 -25.41 4.73
C PRO A 138 -13.27 -26.36 4.92
N THR A 139 -14.28 -25.98 5.69
CA THR A 139 -15.39 -26.85 6.09
C THR A 139 -16.61 -26.76 5.16
N GLU A 140 -16.75 -25.67 4.38
CA GLU A 140 -17.95 -25.40 3.57
C GLU A 140 -17.59 -25.19 2.10
N PHE A 141 -17.61 -26.28 1.31
CA PHE A 141 -17.23 -26.22 -0.11
C PHE A 141 -18.37 -25.86 -1.06
N PHE A 142 -19.60 -26.32 -0.79
CA PHE A 142 -20.69 -26.29 -1.78
C PHE A 142 -21.69 -25.15 -1.58
N SER A 143 -21.86 -24.64 -0.37
CA SER A 143 -22.88 -23.64 -0.03
C SER A 143 -22.33 -22.21 -0.02
N ALA A 144 -21.31 -21.96 0.82
CA ALA A 144 -20.83 -20.61 1.08
C ALA A 144 -19.79 -20.10 0.06
N ARG A 145 -19.22 -21.00 -0.75
CA ARG A 145 -18.10 -20.66 -1.62
C ARG A 145 -18.57 -20.32 -3.03
N LEU A 146 -18.30 -19.09 -3.46
CA LEU A 146 -18.52 -18.66 -4.83
C LEU A 146 -17.59 -19.40 -5.80
N THR A 147 -18.11 -19.75 -6.98
CA THR A 147 -17.33 -20.31 -8.07
C THR A 147 -16.41 -19.25 -8.67
N ARG A 148 -15.37 -19.66 -9.41
CA ARG A 148 -14.43 -18.73 -10.06
C ARG A 148 -15.11 -17.74 -11.01
N LYS A 149 -16.26 -18.09 -11.59
CA LYS A 149 -17.00 -17.23 -12.53
C LYS A 149 -17.84 -16.16 -11.84
N GLU A 150 -18.28 -16.45 -10.62
CA GLU A 150 -19.08 -15.56 -9.79
C GLU A 150 -18.22 -14.56 -9.03
N ARG A 151 -16.99 -14.95 -8.64
CA ARG A 151 -16.05 -14.03 -7.98
C ARG A 151 -15.63 -12.90 -8.90
N LYS A 152 -15.87 -11.67 -8.44
CA LYS A 152 -15.55 -10.41 -9.14
C LYS A 152 -14.57 -9.57 -8.33
N ASN A 153 -13.98 -8.58 -9.00
CA ASN A 153 -13.03 -7.67 -8.36
C ASN A 153 -13.72 -6.61 -7.49
N THR A 154 -14.99 -6.29 -7.78
CA THR A 154 -15.74 -5.23 -7.10
C THR A 154 -17.08 -5.72 -6.60
N LEU A 155 -17.53 -5.16 -5.48
CA LEU A 155 -18.82 -5.49 -4.87
C LEU A 155 -19.99 -5.15 -5.81
N LEU A 156 -19.89 -4.03 -6.53
CA LEU A 156 -20.92 -3.59 -7.46
C LEU A 156 -21.13 -4.60 -8.60
N GLU A 157 -20.05 -5.18 -9.14
CA GLU A 157 -20.13 -6.14 -10.23
C GLU A 157 -20.79 -7.44 -9.79
N GLU A 158 -20.45 -7.92 -8.59
CA GLU A 158 -21.06 -9.11 -7.98
C GLU A 158 -22.55 -8.90 -7.74
N VAL A 159 -22.91 -7.77 -7.11
CA VAL A 159 -24.31 -7.38 -6.88
C VAL A 159 -25.08 -7.29 -8.20
N THR A 160 -24.51 -6.65 -9.23
CA THR A 160 -25.21 -6.50 -10.52
C THR A 160 -25.43 -7.83 -11.23
N ARG A 161 -24.54 -8.81 -11.03
CA ARG A 161 -24.65 -10.15 -11.61
C ARG A 161 -25.80 -10.94 -11.00
N ASP A 162 -25.97 -10.87 -9.68
CA ASP A 162 -26.94 -11.68 -8.95
C ASP A 162 -28.34 -11.06 -8.91
N LEU A 163 -28.44 -9.74 -9.06
CA LEU A 163 -29.73 -9.06 -9.03
C LEU A 163 -30.56 -9.33 -10.30
N ASP A 164 -31.86 -9.52 -10.08
CA ASP A 164 -32.85 -9.60 -11.15
C ASP A 164 -33.03 -8.23 -11.82
N SER A 165 -32.28 -8.02 -12.90
CA SER A 165 -32.24 -6.76 -13.65
C SER A 165 -33.62 -6.28 -14.09
N HIS A 166 -34.55 -7.20 -14.40
CA HIS A 166 -35.89 -6.86 -14.89
C HIS A 166 -36.72 -6.14 -13.81
N LYS A 167 -36.65 -6.62 -12.56
CA LYS A 167 -37.36 -5.99 -11.43
C LYS A 167 -36.89 -4.56 -11.21
N PHE A 168 -35.58 -4.30 -11.33
CA PHE A 168 -35.04 -2.95 -11.20
C PHE A 168 -35.41 -2.06 -12.37
N THR A 169 -35.36 -2.57 -13.61
CA THR A 169 -35.74 -1.80 -14.78
C THR A 169 -37.21 -1.42 -14.76
N ASP A 170 -38.10 -2.34 -14.36
CA ASP A 170 -39.53 -2.08 -14.22
C ASP A 170 -39.82 -1.06 -13.14
N LYS A 171 -39.20 -1.22 -11.96
CA LYS A 171 -39.37 -0.27 -10.85
C LYS A 171 -38.88 1.11 -11.24
N TYR A 172 -37.72 1.17 -11.89
CA TYR A 172 -37.16 2.42 -12.41
C TYR A 172 -38.10 3.06 -13.44
N ALA A 173 -38.57 2.31 -14.43
CA ALA A 173 -39.51 2.79 -15.45
C ALA A 173 -40.83 3.29 -14.84
N GLY A 174 -41.38 2.57 -13.86
CA GLY A 174 -42.57 2.99 -13.11
C GLY A 174 -42.37 4.32 -12.38
N ILE A 175 -41.23 4.48 -11.69
CA ILE A 175 -40.86 5.73 -11.02
C ILE A 175 -40.66 6.86 -12.05
N GLN A 176 -40.03 6.59 -13.19
CA GLN A 176 -39.84 7.60 -14.25
C GLN A 176 -41.18 8.04 -14.86
N LYS A 177 -42.10 7.10 -15.11
CA LYS A 177 -43.46 7.39 -15.59
C LYS A 177 -44.20 8.29 -14.59
N GLN A 178 -44.16 7.96 -13.31
CA GLN A 178 -44.76 8.78 -12.26
C GLN A 178 -44.12 10.18 -12.19
N LYS A 179 -42.78 10.27 -12.23
CA LYS A 179 -42.05 11.53 -12.19
C LYS A 179 -42.24 12.39 -13.45
N THR A 180 -42.56 11.80 -14.58
CA THR A 180 -42.74 12.50 -15.87
C THR A 180 -44.20 12.89 -16.12
N SER A 181 -45.14 12.25 -15.42
CA SER A 181 -46.56 12.58 -15.47
C SER A 181 -46.80 14.08 -15.20
N GLY A 182 -47.67 14.71 -16.01
CA GLY A 182 -48.05 16.11 -15.85
C GLY A 182 -46.98 17.17 -16.18
N LYS A 183 -45.75 16.76 -16.55
CA LYS A 183 -44.68 17.70 -16.92
C LYS A 183 -44.84 18.26 -18.35
N LYS A 184 -43.77 18.88 -18.85
CA LYS A 184 -43.68 19.51 -20.17
C LYS A 184 -44.18 18.64 -21.33
N ALA A 185 -43.91 17.34 -21.32
CA ALA A 185 -44.37 16.43 -22.38
C ALA A 185 -45.90 16.36 -22.43
N PHE A 186 -46.56 16.22 -21.27
CA PHE A 186 -48.01 16.25 -21.16
C PHE A 186 -48.59 17.59 -21.66
N TYR A 187 -48.03 18.71 -21.19
CA TYR A 187 -48.47 20.04 -21.63
C TYR A 187 -48.32 20.23 -23.15
N LYS A 188 -47.19 19.83 -23.74
CA LYS A 188 -46.98 19.88 -25.20
C LYS A 188 -48.02 19.06 -25.96
N ASN A 189 -48.36 17.87 -25.47
CA ASN A 189 -49.39 17.03 -26.08
C ASN A 189 -50.77 17.70 -26.04
N VAL A 190 -51.14 18.32 -24.92
CA VAL A 190 -52.40 19.08 -24.80
C VAL A 190 -52.43 20.26 -25.77
N VAL A 191 -51.34 21.04 -25.87
CA VAL A 191 -51.25 22.16 -26.82
C VAL A 191 -51.33 21.69 -28.27
N ALA A 192 -50.65 20.59 -28.61
CA ALA A 192 -50.71 20.02 -29.96
C ALA A 192 -52.13 19.56 -30.33
N GLN A 193 -52.84 18.93 -29.39
CA GLN A 193 -54.25 18.56 -29.58
C GLN A 193 -55.16 19.77 -29.79
N ARG A 194 -54.94 20.87 -29.05
CA ARG A 194 -55.70 22.13 -29.24
C ARG A 194 -55.44 22.74 -30.61
N ARG A 195 -54.17 22.76 -31.05
CA ARG A 195 -53.78 23.31 -32.37
C ARG A 195 -54.32 22.50 -33.53
N LYS A 196 -54.47 21.18 -33.39
CA LYS A 196 -55.02 20.31 -34.44
C LYS A 196 -56.53 20.50 -34.63
N ARG A 197 -57.23 21.10 -33.66
CA ARG A 197 -58.69 21.27 -33.68
C ARG A 197 -59.15 22.60 -34.29
N ASN A 198 -58.25 23.57 -34.41
CA ASN A 198 -58.47 24.84 -35.11
C ASN A 198 -57.85 24.78 -36.50
#